data_AF-A0A0F9PS45-F1
#
_entry.id   AF-A0A0F9PS45-F1
#
_cell.length_a   1.000
_cell.length_b   1.000
_cell.length_c   1.000
_cell.angle_alpha   90.00
_cell.angle_beta   90.00
_cell.angle_gamma   90.00
#
_symmetry.space_group_name_H-M   'P 1'
#
loop_
_entity.id
_entity.type
_entity.pdbx_description
1 polymer ?
#
loop_
_entity_poly.entity_id
_entity_poly.type
_entity_poly.pdbx_seq_one_letter_code
_entity_poly.pdbx_strand_id
1 'polypeptide(L)'
;MPRPQYGQQFQQFPAATRRDLTPEVSLQQEIQTGRKQIQDRFTLQWNELNRSARFVGRQKVANMRQQLHTKAKQEMLQFNQQAQQQLAQLQRTTMMGEQGLISSEDAARINASRVYGADTAKSMYPTPEKEKPPMQQFADLDIYSERISDELEWFKEEKPSRGLLKAISPLA
;
A
#
# COMPACT_ATOMS: atom_id res chain seq x y z
N MET A 1 -31.39 38.51 -14.87
CA MET A 1 -30.15 37.74 -15.14
C MET A 1 -30.08 36.59 -14.14
N PRO A 2 -30.04 35.31 -14.57
CA PRO A 2 -29.97 34.20 -13.62
C PRO A 2 -28.52 33.98 -13.15
N ARG A 3 -28.35 33.68 -11.85
CA ARG A 3 -27.06 33.41 -11.21
C ARG A 3 -26.47 32.08 -11.69
N PRO A 4 -25.14 31.95 -11.87
CA PRO A 4 -24.51 30.68 -12.16
C PRO A 4 -24.56 29.76 -10.94
N GLN A 5 -25.14 28.56 -11.09
CA GLN A 5 -25.04 27.50 -10.10
C GLN A 5 -23.62 26.93 -10.13
N TYR A 6 -22.81 27.28 -9.12
CA TYR A 6 -21.60 26.53 -8.82
C TYR A 6 -21.99 25.32 -7.99
N GLY A 7 -21.82 24.14 -8.58
CA GLY A 7 -22.17 22.86 -7.98
C GLY A 7 -22.16 21.78 -9.06
N GLN A 8 -21.02 21.57 -9.72
CA GLN A 8 -20.84 20.33 -10.48
C GLN A 8 -21.02 19.19 -9.49
N GLN A 9 -22.07 18.40 -9.71
CA GLN A 9 -22.24 17.12 -9.04
C GLN A 9 -20.97 16.33 -9.34
N PHE A 10 -20.22 15.97 -8.30
CA PHE A 10 -19.10 15.04 -8.46
C PHE A 10 -19.66 13.82 -9.17
N GLN A 11 -19.26 13.63 -10.43
CA GLN A 11 -19.57 12.42 -11.17
C GLN A 11 -18.83 11.30 -10.43
N GLN A 12 -19.54 10.62 -9.54
CA GLN A 12 -19.04 9.40 -8.95
C GLN A 12 -18.70 8.49 -10.12
N PHE A 13 -17.41 8.16 -10.26
CA PHE A 13 -16.96 7.18 -11.24
C PHE A 13 -17.87 5.95 -11.12
N PRO A 14 -18.31 5.33 -12.24
CA PRO A 14 -19.14 4.15 -12.16
C PRO A 14 -18.41 3.11 -11.30
N ALA A 15 -19.02 2.75 -10.17
CA ALA A 15 -18.49 1.75 -9.22
C ALA A 15 -18.37 0.34 -9.83
N ALA A 16 -18.66 0.18 -11.12
CA ALA A 16 -18.92 -1.07 -11.80
C ALA A 16 -17.97 -1.25 -13.01
N THR A 17 -16.64 -1.19 -12.79
CA THR A 17 -15.67 -1.87 -13.69
C THR A 17 -14.29 -2.12 -13.06
N ARG A 18 -14.16 -2.07 -11.73
CA ARG A 18 -13.04 -2.76 -11.08
C ARG A 18 -13.46 -4.22 -11.01
N ARG A 19 -12.85 -5.10 -11.84
CA ARG A 19 -12.87 -6.55 -11.57
C ARG A 19 -12.72 -6.72 -10.07
N ASP A 20 -13.60 -7.49 -9.43
CA ASP A 20 -13.64 -7.67 -7.98
C ASP A 20 -12.27 -8.05 -7.42
N LEU A 21 -11.43 -7.05 -7.14
CA LEU A 21 -10.10 -7.16 -6.56
C LEU A 21 -10.29 -7.32 -5.06
N THR A 22 -10.98 -8.40 -4.69
CA THR A 22 -11.06 -8.80 -3.31
C THR A 22 -9.64 -9.12 -2.84
N PRO A 23 -9.33 -8.87 -1.56
CA PRO A 23 -8.03 -9.24 -0.99
C PRO A 23 -7.66 -10.72 -1.25
N GLU A 24 -8.65 -11.61 -1.29
CA GLU A 24 -8.48 -13.03 -1.59
C GLU A 24 -7.96 -13.26 -3.03
N VAL A 25 -8.58 -12.63 -4.04
CA VAL A 25 -8.19 -12.80 -5.45
C VAL A 25 -6.79 -12.24 -5.69
N SER A 26 -6.48 -11.08 -5.11
CA SER A 26 -5.15 -10.47 -5.21
C SER A 26 -4.09 -11.35 -4.56
N LEU A 27 -4.35 -11.89 -3.37
CA LEU A 27 -3.43 -12.81 -2.70
C LEU A 27 -3.22 -14.10 -3.50
N GLN A 28 -4.28 -14.66 -4.11
CA GLN A 28 -4.15 -15.83 -4.98
C GLN A 28 -3.27 -15.57 -6.20
N GLN A 29 -3.39 -14.39 -6.82
CA GLN A 29 -2.51 -13.99 -7.94
C GLN A 29 -1.05 -13.83 -7.49
N GLU A 30 -0.83 -13.25 -6.31
CA GLU A 30 0.50 -13.12 -5.73
C GLU A 30 1.12 -14.49 -5.43
N ILE A 31 0.34 -15.43 -4.87
CA ILE A 31 0.76 -16.81 -4.62
C ILE A 31 1.14 -17.52 -5.92
N GLN A 32 0.33 -17.39 -6.97
CA GLN A 32 0.63 -17.98 -8.29
C GLN A 32 1.92 -17.39 -8.87
N THR A 33 2.08 -16.08 -8.76
CA THR A 33 3.28 -15.37 -9.23
C THR A 33 4.52 -15.82 -8.46
N GLY A 34 4.44 -15.93 -7.12
CA GLY A 34 5.53 -16.41 -6.29
C GLY A 34 5.93 -17.87 -6.59
N ARG A 35 4.95 -18.76 -6.78
CA ARG A 35 5.22 -20.15 -7.23
C ARG A 35 5.99 -20.18 -8.54
N LYS A 36 5.56 -19.36 -9.51
CA LYS A 36 6.23 -19.25 -10.81
C LYS A 36 7.66 -18.75 -10.65
N GLN A 37 7.90 -17.72 -9.83
CA GLN A 37 9.25 -17.20 -9.59
C GLN A 37 10.18 -18.25 -8.95
N ILE A 38 9.69 -19.07 -8.02
CA ILE A 38 10.48 -20.17 -7.44
C ILE A 38 10.84 -21.20 -8.52
N GLN A 39 9.86 -21.57 -9.36
CA GLN A 39 10.06 -22.51 -10.46
C GLN A 39 11.05 -21.98 -11.52
N ASP A 40 10.91 -20.73 -11.92
CA ASP A 40 11.80 -20.07 -12.89
C ASP A 40 13.23 -20.02 -12.35
N ARG A 41 13.40 -19.66 -11.07
CA ARG A 41 14.71 -19.65 -10.40
C ARG A 41 15.36 -21.03 -10.37
N PHE A 42 14.60 -22.07 -10.01
CA PHE A 42 15.08 -23.45 -10.05
C PHE A 42 15.50 -23.85 -11.47
N THR A 43 14.71 -23.49 -12.48
CA THR A 43 14.99 -23.80 -13.89
C THR A 43 16.29 -23.14 -14.36
N LEU A 44 16.52 -21.88 -13.96
CA LEU A 44 17.77 -21.18 -14.25
C LEU A 44 18.98 -21.89 -13.62
N GLN A 45 18.90 -22.21 -12.32
CA GLN A 45 19.97 -22.91 -11.60
C GLN A 45 20.23 -24.30 -12.19
N TRP A 46 19.18 -25.02 -12.59
CA TRP A 46 19.29 -26.31 -13.26
C TRP A 46 20.05 -26.19 -14.59
N ASN A 47 19.70 -25.19 -15.39
CA ASN A 47 20.35 -24.94 -16.68
C ASN A 47 21.82 -24.54 -16.50
N GLU A 48 22.13 -23.72 -15.49
CA GLU A 48 23.50 -23.34 -15.14
C GLU A 48 24.36 -24.54 -14.68
N LEU A 49 23.79 -25.44 -13.85
CA LEU A 49 24.47 -26.68 -13.48
C LEU A 49 24.75 -27.56 -14.70
N ASN A 50 23.84 -27.60 -15.66
CA ASN A 50 24.02 -28.38 -16.89
C ASN A 50 25.10 -27.79 -17.78
N ARG A 51 25.15 -26.45 -17.90
CA ARG A 51 26.20 -25.75 -18.66
C ARG A 51 27.58 -25.93 -18.02
N SER A 52 27.66 -25.85 -16.70
CA SER A 52 28.92 -26.02 -15.95
C SER A 52 29.38 -27.47 -15.82
N ALA A 53 28.57 -28.44 -16.24
CA ALA A 53 28.86 -29.86 -16.07
C ALA A 53 30.15 -30.34 -16.74
N ARG A 54 30.55 -29.66 -17.82
CA ARG A 54 31.81 -29.94 -18.52
C ARG A 54 33.05 -29.58 -17.69
N PHE A 55 32.93 -28.61 -16.78
CA PHE A 55 34.03 -28.13 -15.95
C PHE A 55 34.08 -28.79 -14.57
N VAL A 56 32.91 -29.11 -14.01
CA VAL A 56 32.78 -29.59 -12.62
C VAL A 56 32.81 -31.13 -12.52
N GLY A 57 32.56 -31.83 -13.63
CA GLY A 57 32.53 -33.29 -13.70
C GLY A 57 31.14 -33.87 -13.42
N ARG A 58 30.81 -34.97 -14.13
CA ARG A 58 29.45 -35.55 -14.15
C ARG A 58 28.94 -35.97 -12.76
N GLN A 59 29.79 -36.58 -11.94
CA GLN A 59 29.40 -37.07 -10.60
C GLN A 59 29.04 -35.93 -9.65
N LYS A 60 29.86 -34.87 -9.62
CA LYS A 60 29.62 -33.70 -8.77
C LYS A 60 28.36 -32.95 -9.21
N VAL A 61 28.12 -32.84 -10.51
CA VAL A 61 26.89 -32.24 -11.06
C VAL A 61 25.66 -33.05 -10.68
N ALA A 62 25.73 -34.38 -10.70
CA ALA A 62 24.62 -35.23 -10.27
C ALA A 62 24.25 -34.96 -8.81
N ASN A 63 25.24 -34.86 -7.91
CA ASN A 63 25.01 -34.52 -6.51
C ASN A 63 24.42 -33.10 -6.35
N MET A 64 24.97 -32.11 -7.07
CA MET A 64 24.46 -30.73 -7.03
C MET A 64 23.01 -30.63 -7.55
N ARG A 65 22.66 -31.39 -8.58
CA ARG A 65 21.28 -31.48 -9.09
C ARG A 65 20.33 -32.08 -8.06
N GLN A 66 20.73 -33.15 -7.37
CA GLN A 66 19.92 -33.73 -6.29
C GLN A 66 19.70 -32.73 -5.15
N GLN A 67 20.76 -32.04 -4.71
CA GLN A 67 20.67 -31.00 -3.69
C GLN A 67 19.75 -29.85 -4.12
N LEU A 68 19.89 -29.39 -5.36
CA LEU A 68 19.06 -28.33 -5.93
C LEU A 68 17.58 -28.75 -5.93
N HIS A 69 17.28 -29.98 -6.33
CA HIS A 69 15.91 -30.50 -6.35
C HIS A 69 15.32 -30.61 -4.94
N THR A 70 16.09 -31.10 -3.96
CA THR A 70 15.68 -31.12 -2.55
C THR A 70 15.42 -29.72 -2.02
N LYS A 71 16.31 -28.77 -2.31
CA LYS A 71 16.16 -27.37 -1.90
C LYS A 71 14.92 -26.72 -2.50
N ALA A 72 14.70 -26.89 -3.80
CA ALA A 72 13.52 -26.34 -4.47
C ALA A 72 12.21 -26.93 -3.93
N LYS A 73 12.18 -28.23 -3.62
CA LYS A 73 11.04 -28.87 -2.95
C LYS A 73 10.77 -28.27 -1.58
N GLN A 74 11.81 -28.08 -0.77
CA GLN A 74 11.68 -27.48 0.56
C GLN A 74 11.18 -26.03 0.46
N GLU A 75 11.76 -25.23 -0.42
CA GLU A 75 11.36 -23.83 -0.65
C GLU A 75 9.89 -23.74 -1.11
N MET A 76 9.50 -24.56 -2.09
CA MET A 76 8.11 -24.60 -2.58
C MET A 76 7.13 -25.05 -1.50
N LEU A 77 7.50 -26.02 -0.67
CA LEU A 77 6.67 -26.51 0.43
C LEU A 77 6.51 -25.45 1.52
N GLN A 78 7.59 -24.77 1.91
CA GLN A 78 7.55 -23.67 2.87
C GLN A 78 6.68 -22.52 2.35
N PHE A 79 6.89 -22.12 1.09
CA PHE A 79 6.09 -21.09 0.44
C PHE A 79 4.61 -21.47 0.41
N ASN A 80 4.28 -22.71 0.04
CA ASN A 80 2.90 -23.17 0.00
C ASN A 80 2.24 -23.22 1.37
N GLN A 81 2.96 -23.63 2.43
CA GLN A 81 2.41 -23.60 3.78
C GLN A 81 2.12 -22.18 4.24
N GLN A 82 3.04 -21.24 4.01
CA GLN A 82 2.83 -19.83 4.35
C GLN A 82 1.65 -19.23 3.57
N ALA A 83 1.59 -19.48 2.26
CA ALA A 83 0.50 -19.06 1.40
C ALA A 83 -0.87 -19.61 1.87
N GLN A 84 -0.93 -20.89 2.24
CA GLN A 84 -2.15 -21.50 2.78
C GLN A 84 -2.56 -20.89 4.12
N GLN A 85 -1.61 -20.58 4.99
CA GLN A 85 -1.90 -19.91 6.27
C GLN A 85 -2.48 -18.50 6.04
N GLN A 86 -1.93 -17.73 5.09
CA GLN A 86 -2.43 -16.40 4.77
C GLN A 86 -3.86 -16.45 4.20
N LEU A 87 -4.14 -17.39 3.27
CA LEU A 87 -5.49 -17.59 2.75
C LEU A 87 -6.48 -18.02 3.83
N ALA A 88 -6.09 -18.98 4.69
CA ALA A 88 -6.94 -19.42 5.79
C ALA A 88 -7.26 -18.28 6.78
N GLN A 89 -6.33 -17.35 7.00
CA GLN A 89 -6.57 -16.18 7.83
C GLN A 89 -7.58 -15.20 7.21
N LEU A 90 -7.52 -14.96 5.89
CA LEU A 90 -8.52 -14.15 5.19
C LEU A 90 -9.91 -14.78 5.28
N GLN A 91 -10.02 -16.07 4.99
CA GLN A 91 -11.27 -16.83 5.06
C GLN A 91 -11.86 -16.81 6.47
N ARG A 92 -11.02 -16.96 7.50
CA ARG A 92 -11.47 -16.86 8.90
C ARG A 92 -12.03 -15.48 9.21
N THR A 93 -11.38 -14.41 8.77
CA THR A 93 -11.88 -13.04 8.97
C THR A 93 -13.19 -12.80 8.25
N THR A 94 -13.33 -13.32 7.03
CA THR A 94 -14.60 -13.26 6.28
C THR A 94 -15.72 -14.00 7.03
N MET A 95 -15.48 -15.23 7.50
CA MET A 95 -16.46 -15.97 8.30
C MET A 95 -16.83 -15.27 9.60
N MET A 96 -15.89 -14.59 10.27
CA MET A 96 -16.21 -13.80 11.47
C MET A 96 -17.16 -12.64 11.15
N GLY A 97 -17.03 -12.02 9.97
CA GLY A 97 -17.99 -11.03 9.49
C GLY A 97 -19.36 -11.63 9.20
N GLU A 98 -19.41 -12.78 8.53
CA GLU A 98 -20.67 -13.48 8.19
C GLU A 98 -21.42 -13.99 9.43
N GLN A 99 -20.69 -14.42 10.46
CA GLN A 99 -21.26 -14.86 11.75
C GLN A 99 -21.65 -13.69 12.67
N GLY A 100 -21.41 -12.44 12.26
CA GLY A 100 -21.72 -11.25 13.04
C GLY A 100 -20.80 -11.02 14.24
N LEU A 101 -19.64 -11.71 14.31
CA LEU A 101 -18.64 -11.51 15.37
C LEU A 101 -17.90 -10.18 15.19
N ILE A 102 -17.79 -9.71 13.95
CA ILE A 102 -17.29 -8.38 13.56
C ILE A 102 -18.21 -7.81 12.48
N SER A 103 -18.20 -6.49 12.29
CA SER A 103 -18.93 -5.90 11.17
C SER A 103 -18.35 -6.38 9.84
N SER A 104 -19.18 -6.52 8.80
CA SER A 104 -18.72 -6.89 7.46
C SER A 104 -17.72 -5.88 6.89
N GLU A 105 -17.88 -4.61 7.25
CA GLU A 105 -16.98 -3.52 6.88
C GLU A 105 -15.63 -3.61 7.61
N ASP A 106 -15.62 -3.98 8.91
CA ASP A 106 -14.40 -4.26 9.65
C ASP A 106 -13.68 -5.50 9.11
N ALA A 107 -14.41 -6.55 8.75
CA ALA A 107 -13.84 -7.75 8.14
C ALA A 107 -13.14 -7.40 6.81
N ALA A 108 -13.80 -6.61 5.97
CA ALA A 108 -13.26 -6.15 4.69
C ALA A 108 -12.01 -5.26 4.87
N ARG A 109 -12.03 -4.34 5.85
CA ARG A 109 -10.88 -3.49 6.21
C ARG A 109 -9.69 -4.29 6.73
N ILE A 110 -9.93 -5.27 7.62
CA ILE A 110 -8.88 -6.15 8.16
C ILE A 110 -8.23 -6.95 7.03
N ASN A 111 -9.04 -7.53 6.13
CA ASN A 111 -8.54 -8.29 4.99
C ASN A 111 -7.77 -7.40 4.00
N ALA A 112 -8.26 -6.20 3.70
CA ALA A 112 -7.56 -5.24 2.86
C ALA A 112 -6.23 -4.79 3.47
N SER A 113 -6.18 -4.59 4.79
CA SER A 113 -4.95 -4.19 5.50
C SER A 113 -3.85 -5.25 5.40
N ARG A 114 -4.23 -6.52 5.47
CA ARG A 114 -3.29 -7.65 5.33
C ARG A 114 -2.69 -7.76 3.94
N VAL A 115 -3.46 -7.48 2.89
CA VAL A 115 -3.03 -7.69 1.50
C VAL A 115 -2.40 -6.43 0.91
N TYR A 116 -2.92 -5.24 1.22
CA TYR A 116 -2.51 -3.98 0.60
C TYR A 116 -1.82 -2.99 1.56
N GLY A 117 -1.74 -3.33 2.85
CA GLY A 117 -1.21 -2.46 3.90
C GLY A 117 -2.27 -1.57 4.55
N ALA A 118 -1.94 -1.05 5.73
CA ALA A 118 -2.87 -0.30 6.58
C ALA A 118 -3.37 0.99 5.92
N ASP A 119 -2.49 1.74 5.25
CA ASP A 119 -2.84 3.01 4.62
C ASP A 119 -3.82 2.81 3.46
N THR A 120 -3.52 1.85 2.57
CA THR A 120 -4.40 1.49 1.45
C THR A 120 -5.77 1.01 1.96
N ALA A 121 -5.78 0.21 3.02
CA ALA A 121 -7.02 -0.28 3.62
C ALA A 121 -7.84 0.85 4.26
N LYS A 122 -7.19 1.83 4.92
CA LYS A 122 -7.86 3.02 5.47
C LYS A 122 -8.48 3.87 4.36
N SER A 123 -7.83 3.97 3.19
CA SER A 123 -8.39 4.67 2.04
C SER A 123 -9.56 3.90 1.37
N MET A 124 -9.52 2.57 1.36
CA MET A 124 -10.60 1.74 0.81
C MET A 124 -11.83 1.68 1.73
N TYR A 125 -11.60 1.67 3.04
CA TYR A 125 -12.63 1.57 4.09
C TYR A 125 -12.40 2.68 5.12
N PRO A 126 -12.73 3.94 4.77
CA PRO A 126 -12.57 5.07 5.67
C PRO A 126 -13.53 4.94 6.84
N THR A 127 -13.02 4.50 8.00
CA THR A 127 -13.77 4.66 9.24
C THR A 127 -13.89 6.14 9.56
N PRO A 128 -15.10 6.68 9.84
CA PRO A 128 -15.24 8.03 10.32
C PRO A 128 -14.40 8.18 11.58
N GLU A 129 -13.37 9.03 11.52
CA GLU A 129 -12.61 9.36 12.71
C GLU A 129 -13.59 9.96 13.70
N LYS A 130 -13.69 9.39 14.91
CA LYS A 130 -14.48 10.00 15.98
C LYS A 130 -14.05 11.46 16.04
N GLU A 131 -14.98 12.39 15.78
CA GLU A 131 -14.70 13.81 15.86
C GLU A 131 -13.94 14.05 17.18
N LYS A 132 -12.70 14.53 17.08
CA LYS A 132 -11.93 14.89 18.26
C LYS A 132 -12.82 15.81 19.09
N PRO A 133 -12.97 15.61 20.42
CA PRO A 133 -13.78 16.51 21.23
C PRO A 133 -13.30 17.95 21.01
N PRO A 134 -14.21 18.95 20.96
CA PRO A 134 -13.90 20.31 20.53
C PRO A 134 -12.64 20.90 21.19
N MET A 135 -12.42 20.61 22.47
CA MET A 135 -11.23 21.03 23.21
C MET A 135 -9.88 20.63 22.57
N GLN A 136 -9.79 19.45 21.95
CA GLN A 136 -8.57 19.03 21.25
C GLN A 136 -8.41 19.71 19.89
N GLN A 137 -9.52 20.05 19.23
CA GLN A 137 -9.48 20.81 17.97
C GLN A 137 -9.00 22.25 18.21
N PHE A 138 -9.42 22.87 19.32
CA PHE A 138 -8.96 24.22 19.71
C PHE A 138 -7.53 24.25 20.22
N ALA A 139 -7.08 23.22 20.97
CA ALA A 139 -5.68 23.13 21.40
C ALA A 139 -4.71 23.03 20.23
N ASP A 140 -5.06 22.28 19.18
CA ASP A 140 -4.26 22.21 17.95
C ASP A 140 -4.24 23.60 17.24
N LEU A 141 -5.35 24.34 17.23
CA LEU A 141 -5.43 25.70 16.65
C LEU A 141 -4.59 26.73 17.42
N ASP A 142 -4.56 26.68 18.75
CA ASP A 142 -3.75 27.58 19.57
C ASP A 142 -2.25 27.38 19.29
N ILE A 143 -1.79 26.12 19.16
CA ILE A 143 -0.41 25.77 18.81
C ILE A 143 -0.05 26.30 17.40
N TYR A 144 -0.96 26.18 16.44
CA TYR A 144 -0.75 26.75 15.11
C TYR A 144 -0.74 28.29 15.13
N SER A 145 -1.53 28.92 16.01
CA SER A 145 -1.55 30.38 16.15
C SER A 145 -0.25 30.93 16.75
N GLU A 146 0.34 30.24 17.74
CA GLU A 146 1.64 30.60 18.31
C GLU A 146 2.74 30.48 17.26
N ARG A 147 2.76 29.37 16.52
CA ARG A 147 3.76 29.15 15.47
C ARG A 147 3.68 30.19 14.34
N ILE A 148 2.47 30.57 13.92
CA ILE A 148 2.27 31.63 12.91
C ILE A 148 2.70 32.99 13.48
N SER A 149 2.47 33.23 14.76
CA SER A 149 2.87 34.48 15.42
C SER A 149 4.40 34.60 15.53
N ASP A 150 5.09 33.51 15.87
CA ASP A 150 6.56 33.44 15.89
C ASP A 150 7.16 33.64 14.49
N GLU A 151 6.58 32.99 13.45
CA GLU A 151 7.02 33.18 12.06
C GLU A 151 6.76 34.61 11.56
N LEU A 152 5.70 35.28 12.02
CA LEU A 152 5.42 36.69 11.69
C LEU A 152 6.29 37.69 12.47
N GLU A 153 6.81 37.32 13.64
CA GLU A 153 7.76 38.15 14.39
C GLU A 153 9.11 38.24 13.68
N TRP A 154 9.54 37.15 13.03
CA TRP A 154 10.74 37.13 12.18
C TRP A 154 10.66 38.13 11.02
N PHE A 155 9.46 38.36 10.47
CA PHE A 155 9.24 39.38 9.42
C PHE A 155 9.26 40.84 9.92
N LYS A 156 9.19 41.09 11.23
CA LYS A 156 9.27 42.45 11.79
C LYS A 156 10.70 42.92 12.03
N GLU A 157 11.67 42.01 12.10
CA GLU A 157 13.07 42.34 12.39
C GLU A 157 13.88 42.71 11.14
N GLU A 158 13.45 42.30 9.94
CA GLU A 158 14.15 42.66 8.70
C GLU A 158 13.55 43.91 8.05
N LYS A 159 13.98 45.10 8.51
CA LYS A 159 13.78 46.33 7.74
C LYS A 159 14.81 46.41 6.61
N PRO A 160 14.43 46.42 5.32
CA PRO A 160 15.31 46.93 4.30
C PRO A 160 15.41 48.45 4.48
N SER A 161 16.65 48.93 4.57
CA SER A 161 16.99 50.35 4.63
C SER A 161 16.43 51.09 3.41
N ARG A 162 15.93 52.30 3.68
CA ARG A 162 15.38 53.29 2.74
C ARG A 162 16.19 53.40 1.45
N GLY A 163 15.54 53.31 0.29
CA GLY A 163 16.08 53.87 -0.96
C GLY A 163 15.38 53.46 -2.24
N LEU A 164 14.63 54.40 -2.83
CA LEU A 164 14.22 54.50 -4.24
C LEU A 164 13.07 53.59 -4.74
N LEU A 165 11.85 54.04 -4.42
CA LEU A 165 10.66 53.84 -5.26
C LEU A 165 10.86 54.52 -6.62
N LYS A 166 10.95 53.75 -7.71
CA LYS A 166 10.60 54.22 -9.06
C LYS A 166 9.51 53.33 -9.65
N ALA A 167 8.31 53.91 -9.60
CA ALA A 167 7.09 53.63 -10.35
C ALA A 167 7.16 52.60 -11.49
N ILE A 168 6.32 51.56 -11.40
CA ILE A 168 5.52 51.10 -12.54
C ILE A 168 4.12 50.77 -12.01
N SER A 169 3.16 51.65 -12.32
CA SER A 169 1.73 51.43 -12.08
C SER A 169 1.18 50.52 -13.20
N PRO A 170 0.42 49.45 -12.92
CA PRO A 170 -0.19 48.66 -13.97
C PRO A 170 -1.61 49.21 -14.21
N LEU A 171 -1.79 50.10 -15.18
CA LEU A 171 -3.06 50.34 -15.90
C LEU A 171 -2.85 51.44 -16.96
N ALA A 172 -2.35 51.03 -18.12
CA ALA A 172 -2.50 51.69 -19.42
C ALA A 172 -2.11 50.68 -20.52
#